data_AF-A0A843CNX6-F1
#
_entry.id   AF-A0A843CNX6-F1
#
_cell.length_a   1.000
_cell.length_b   1.000
_cell.length_c   1.000
_cell.angle_alpha   90.00
_cell.angle_beta   90.00
_cell.angle_gamma   90.00
#
_symmetry.space_group_name_H-M   'P 1'
#
loop_
_entity.id
_entity.type
_entity.pdbx_description
1 polymer ?
#
loop_
_entity_poly.entity_id
_entity_poly.type
_entity_poly.pdbx_seq_one_letter_code
_entity_poly.pdbx_strand_id
1 'polypeptide(L)'
;MWKMIDLCAGIGGIRRGYELAGDFKCVLSAEIDKYACMTYEHLYGDNPKNDITDETFKEQVHNTEYDILLAGFPCQSFSRAGKELGFLDKTRGTLFFDIADIIRRTQPKAFMLENVDNLISHDKGSTFNTIINVLVNDLDYKVVGVRQEPDENGNMRPVFDPRSFIRNSRNFGVPQNRPRVYIMGFSRKHFGDAVDSLPDQLPEKRKQPIYSNLNDVLETNADAAFYLSSGYVETLKKHRERHKNRGNGFGYMIVNSPEIENPCSNALLATGGSGKERNLVYDPQESVAGMIVPGKKTPLNDAGIRMMTPREWGKLQGFVGYGFMENGEDRFSLPDGISNAQAYKQFGNAVTIPAVEEMAKFMKKCLKNLEKDQKNKKGDAGNTDRNRNR
;
A
#
# COMPACT_ATOMS: atom_id res chain seq x y z
N MET A 1 -19.22 6.05 12.95
CA MET A 1 -18.47 5.14 12.05
C MET A 1 -18.36 5.85 10.72
N TRP A 2 -17.15 6.06 10.21
CA TRP A 2 -16.92 6.68 8.92
C TRP A 2 -17.09 5.66 7.80
N LYS A 3 -17.79 6.06 6.74
CA LYS A 3 -17.95 5.26 5.53
C LYS A 3 -16.75 5.53 4.61
N MET A 4 -16.17 4.48 4.04
CA MET A 4 -15.02 4.58 3.15
C MET A 4 -15.27 3.87 1.82
N ILE A 5 -14.63 4.37 0.77
CA ILE A 5 -14.51 3.64 -0.50
C ILE A 5 -13.06 3.20 -0.72
N ASP A 6 -12.88 2.06 -1.40
CA ASP A 6 -11.57 1.42 -1.62
C ASP A 6 -11.30 1.23 -3.12
N LEU A 7 -10.53 2.14 -3.71
CA LEU A 7 -10.23 2.18 -5.14
C LEU A 7 -8.88 1.53 -5.45
N CYS A 8 -8.77 0.86 -6.61
CA CYS A 8 -7.60 0.02 -6.93
C CYS A 8 -7.30 -0.96 -5.79
N ALA A 9 -8.36 -1.63 -5.31
CA ALA A 9 -8.39 -2.28 -4.01
C ALA A 9 -7.45 -3.48 -3.88
N GLY A 10 -7.06 -4.10 -5.00
CA GLY A 10 -6.34 -5.36 -5.02
C GLY A 10 -7.12 -6.42 -4.24
N ILE A 11 -6.46 -7.02 -3.25
CA ILE A 11 -7.08 -7.99 -2.33
C ILE A 11 -7.53 -7.34 -1.00
N GLY A 12 -7.64 -6.01 -0.95
CA GLY A 12 -8.22 -5.25 0.17
C GLY A 12 -7.28 -5.00 1.35
N GLY A 13 -5.97 -4.96 1.13
CA GLY A 13 -5.01 -4.67 2.21
C GLY A 13 -5.22 -3.29 2.83
N ILE A 14 -5.62 -2.30 2.03
CA ILE A 14 -5.94 -0.96 2.53
C ILE A 14 -7.22 -1.00 3.38
N ARG A 15 -8.33 -1.51 2.82
CA ARG A 15 -9.58 -1.73 3.56
C ARG A 15 -9.35 -2.40 4.90
N ARG A 16 -8.60 -3.51 4.92
CA ARG A 16 -8.42 -4.28 6.16
C ARG A 16 -7.69 -3.49 7.25
N GLY A 17 -6.67 -2.73 6.88
CA GLY A 17 -5.97 -1.86 7.83
C GLY A 17 -6.91 -0.83 8.47
N TYR A 18 -7.83 -0.25 7.70
CA TYR A 18 -8.85 0.66 8.24
C TYR A 18 -9.87 -0.06 9.12
N GLU A 19 -10.37 -1.22 8.71
CA GLU A 19 -11.30 -2.01 9.55
C GLU A 19 -10.69 -2.37 10.91
N LEU A 20 -9.41 -2.75 10.95
CA LEU A 20 -8.68 -3.06 12.20
C LEU A 20 -8.49 -1.84 13.10
N ALA A 21 -8.32 -0.65 12.54
CA ALA A 21 -8.27 0.59 13.31
C ALA A 21 -9.62 0.94 13.98
N GLY A 22 -10.70 0.31 13.50
CA GLY A 22 -12.07 0.43 14.00
C GLY A 22 -12.72 1.78 13.69
N ASP A 23 -14.05 1.86 13.81
CA ASP A 23 -14.87 3.01 13.42
C ASP A 23 -14.91 3.30 11.90
N PHE A 24 -14.43 2.39 11.04
CA PHE A 24 -14.48 2.50 9.58
C PHE A 24 -15.29 1.36 8.96
N LYS A 25 -16.05 1.65 7.89
CA LYS A 25 -16.81 0.65 7.13
C LYS A 25 -16.67 0.91 5.63
N CYS A 26 -16.21 -0.09 4.88
CA CYS A 26 -16.21 -0.02 3.42
C CYS A 26 -17.65 -0.08 2.88
N VAL A 27 -17.97 0.80 1.95
CA VAL A 27 -19.31 0.88 1.33
C VAL A 27 -19.28 0.72 -0.19
N LEU A 28 -18.12 0.86 -0.83
CA LEU A 28 -17.92 0.67 -2.26
C LEU A 28 -16.44 0.38 -2.53
N SER A 29 -16.15 -0.45 -3.53
CA SER A 29 -14.77 -0.79 -3.92
C SER A 29 -14.62 -0.92 -5.45
N ALA A 30 -13.39 -0.76 -5.93
CA ALA A 30 -13.04 -0.87 -7.35
C ALA A 30 -11.72 -1.62 -7.56
N GLU A 31 -11.76 -2.67 -8.38
CA GLU A 31 -10.62 -3.45 -8.87
C GLU A 31 -10.93 -4.02 -10.26
N ILE A 32 -9.92 -4.07 -11.13
CA ILE A 32 -10.05 -4.55 -12.51
C ILE A 32 -9.42 -5.93 -12.72
N ASP A 33 -8.43 -6.30 -11.90
CA ASP A 33 -7.79 -7.60 -11.97
C ASP A 33 -8.76 -8.68 -11.49
N LYS A 34 -9.14 -9.55 -12.43
CA LYS A 34 -10.08 -10.64 -12.21
C LYS A 34 -9.74 -11.50 -10.98
N TYR A 35 -8.46 -11.85 -10.79
CA TYR A 35 -8.06 -12.74 -9.71
C TYR A 35 -8.02 -12.02 -8.36
N ALA A 36 -7.65 -10.73 -8.36
CA ALA A 36 -7.76 -9.89 -7.18
C ALA A 36 -9.22 -9.70 -6.77
N CYS A 37 -10.14 -9.47 -7.73
CA CYS A 37 -11.57 -9.39 -7.47
C CYS A 37 -12.11 -10.67 -6.82
N MET A 38 -11.75 -11.85 -7.35
CA MET A 38 -12.13 -13.14 -6.77
C MET A 38 -11.66 -13.28 -5.32
N THR A 39 -10.40 -12.95 -5.04
CA THR A 39 -9.86 -13.02 -3.67
C THR A 39 -10.53 -11.99 -2.75
N TYR A 40 -10.78 -10.77 -3.23
CA TYR A 40 -11.46 -9.74 -2.44
C TYR A 40 -12.89 -10.16 -2.07
N GLU A 41 -13.66 -10.65 -3.04
CA GLU A 41 -15.02 -11.14 -2.82
C GLU A 41 -15.04 -12.33 -1.84
N HIS A 42 -14.07 -13.24 -1.95
CA HIS A 42 -13.89 -14.33 -0.99
C HIS A 42 -13.61 -13.85 0.45
N LEU A 43 -12.81 -12.78 0.60
CA LEU A 43 -12.41 -12.26 1.91
C LEU A 43 -13.48 -11.38 2.58
N TYR A 44 -14.25 -10.63 1.79
CA TYR A 44 -15.15 -9.59 2.31
C TYR A 44 -16.64 -9.82 2.00
N GLY A 45 -16.97 -10.72 1.08
CA GLY A 45 -18.34 -10.93 0.60
C GLY A 45 -18.85 -9.82 -0.34
N ASP A 46 -18.01 -8.84 -0.67
CA ASP A 46 -18.34 -7.71 -1.53
C ASP A 46 -17.67 -7.87 -2.90
N ASN A 47 -18.39 -7.58 -3.98
CA ASN A 47 -17.84 -7.59 -5.34
C ASN A 47 -17.14 -6.25 -5.65
N PRO A 48 -15.80 -6.21 -5.82
CA PRO A 48 -15.08 -4.97 -6.11
C PRO A 48 -14.97 -4.66 -7.60
N LYS A 49 -15.55 -5.49 -8.49
CA LYS A 49 -15.26 -5.45 -9.93
C LYS A 49 -15.85 -4.21 -10.59
N ASN A 50 -15.08 -3.13 -10.58
CA ASN A 50 -15.43 -1.84 -11.14
C ASN A 50 -14.17 -1.20 -11.75
N ASP A 51 -14.36 -0.44 -12.83
CA ASP A 51 -13.30 0.34 -13.47
C ASP A 51 -13.43 1.81 -13.07
N ILE A 52 -12.39 2.38 -12.46
CA ILE A 52 -12.42 3.78 -12.01
C ILE A 52 -12.39 4.78 -13.16
N THR A 53 -12.06 4.34 -14.38
CA THR A 53 -12.06 5.16 -15.59
C THR A 53 -13.45 5.23 -16.25
N ASP A 54 -14.38 4.34 -15.86
CA ASP A 54 -15.74 4.30 -16.37
C ASP A 54 -16.61 5.39 -15.72
N GLU A 55 -17.27 6.19 -16.55
CA GLU A 55 -18.17 7.25 -16.06
C GLU A 55 -19.40 6.71 -15.34
N THR A 56 -19.87 5.51 -15.68
CA THR A 56 -20.98 4.87 -14.94
C THR A 56 -20.59 4.58 -13.50
N PHE A 57 -19.36 4.13 -13.28
CA PHE A 57 -18.83 3.92 -11.93
C PHE A 57 -18.57 5.24 -11.21
N LYS A 58 -18.01 6.26 -11.88
CA LYS A 58 -17.84 7.59 -11.26
C LYS A 58 -19.17 8.20 -10.82
N GLU A 59 -20.23 8.00 -11.60
CA GLU A 59 -21.59 8.41 -11.23
C GLU A 59 -22.12 7.60 -10.03
N GLN A 60 -21.87 6.29 -9.99
CA GLN A 60 -22.18 5.47 -8.81
C GLN A 60 -21.47 5.98 -7.55
N VAL A 61 -20.18 6.32 -7.65
CA VAL A 61 -19.40 6.90 -6.54
C VAL A 61 -19.99 8.24 -6.11
N HIS A 62 -20.38 9.11 -7.06
CA HIS A 62 -21.01 10.39 -6.77
C HIS A 62 -22.32 10.25 -5.98
N ASN A 63 -23.11 9.21 -6.30
CA ASN A 63 -24.37 8.90 -5.62
C ASN A 63 -24.20 8.07 -4.33
N THR A 64 -22.96 7.67 -3.99
CA THR A 64 -22.66 6.92 -2.77
C THR A 64 -22.28 7.87 -1.65
N GLU A 65 -22.93 7.77 -0.48
CA GLU A 65 -22.54 8.53 0.69
C GLU A 65 -21.31 7.90 1.36
N TYR A 66 -20.18 8.62 1.35
CA TYR A 66 -18.97 8.22 2.06
C TYR A 66 -18.17 9.42 2.61
N ASP A 67 -17.33 9.15 3.60
CA ASP A 67 -16.50 10.15 4.27
C ASP A 67 -15.05 10.13 3.75
N ILE A 68 -14.54 8.94 3.39
CA ILE A 68 -13.10 8.73 3.16
C ILE A 68 -12.87 7.99 1.84
N LEU A 69 -11.95 8.51 1.02
CA LEU A 69 -11.45 7.83 -0.18
C LEU A 69 -10.11 7.16 0.09
N LEU A 70 -10.00 5.87 -0.22
CA LEU A 70 -8.76 5.11 -0.15
C LEU A 70 -8.36 4.67 -1.56
N ALA A 71 -7.08 4.78 -1.91
CA ALA A 71 -6.61 4.29 -3.21
C ALA A 71 -5.13 3.86 -3.22
N GLY A 72 -4.86 2.65 -3.71
CA GLY A 72 -3.50 2.14 -4.01
C GLY A 72 -3.24 2.14 -5.51
N PHE A 73 -2.95 3.30 -6.10
CA PHE A 73 -2.90 3.45 -7.55
C PHE A 73 -1.50 3.14 -8.12
N PRO A 74 -1.39 2.58 -9.34
CA PRO A 74 -0.09 2.25 -9.91
C PRO A 74 0.71 3.52 -10.28
N CYS A 75 2.04 3.41 -10.25
CA CYS A 75 2.93 4.49 -10.68
C CYS A 75 2.93 4.63 -12.21
N GLN A 76 2.42 5.77 -12.72
CA GLN A 76 2.38 6.11 -14.15
C GLN A 76 3.09 7.45 -14.40
N SER A 77 3.69 7.62 -15.58
CA SER A 77 4.27 8.90 -15.98
C SER A 77 3.20 9.87 -16.47
N PHE A 78 3.29 11.15 -16.07
CA PHE A 78 2.45 12.21 -16.64
C PHE A 78 3.16 12.80 -17.86
N SER A 79 2.47 12.87 -19.00
CA SER A 79 3.07 13.40 -20.23
C SER A 79 3.34 14.92 -20.11
N ARG A 80 4.43 15.40 -20.74
CA ARG A 80 4.83 16.83 -20.69
C ARG A 80 3.85 17.78 -21.39
N ALA A 81 2.97 17.27 -22.25
CA ALA A 81 2.02 18.07 -23.04
C ALA A 81 0.90 18.72 -22.19
N GLY A 82 0.72 18.31 -20.93
CA GLY A 82 -0.27 18.88 -20.01
C GLY A 82 0.26 19.97 -19.06
N LYS A 83 1.51 20.42 -19.21
CA LYS A 83 2.10 21.42 -18.29
C LYS A 83 1.54 22.85 -18.48
N GLU A 84 0.77 23.11 -19.54
CA GLU A 84 0.34 24.47 -19.94
C GLU A 84 -1.18 24.70 -19.92
N LEU A 85 -2.00 23.70 -19.59
CA LEU A 85 -3.47 23.81 -19.60
C LEU A 85 -4.05 23.34 -18.26
N GLY A 86 -5.14 23.93 -17.78
CA GLY A 86 -5.72 23.71 -16.44
C GLY A 86 -6.20 22.27 -16.16
N PHE A 87 -6.67 22.04 -14.93
CA PHE A 87 -7.12 20.73 -14.37
C PHE A 87 -7.98 19.87 -15.33
N LEU A 88 -8.82 20.47 -16.16
CA LEU A 88 -9.75 19.77 -17.07
C LEU A 88 -9.10 19.29 -18.38
N ASP A 89 -7.96 19.85 -18.80
CA ASP A 89 -7.23 19.48 -20.02
C ASP A 89 -6.00 18.60 -19.73
N LYS A 90 -5.65 18.40 -18.46
CA LYS A 90 -4.54 17.55 -18.02
C LYS A 90 -4.90 16.07 -18.14
N THR A 91 -4.82 15.59 -19.38
CA THR A 91 -4.53 14.21 -19.76
C THR A 91 -5.53 13.15 -19.30
N ARG A 92 -6.51 12.89 -20.19
CA ARG A 92 -7.11 11.56 -20.34
C ARG A 92 -5.97 10.51 -20.38
N GLY A 93 -5.93 9.58 -19.42
CA GLY A 93 -5.08 8.37 -19.54
C GLY A 93 -4.24 7.95 -18.33
N THR A 94 -4.27 8.63 -17.18
CA THR A 94 -3.62 8.12 -15.95
C THR A 94 -4.60 8.06 -14.78
N LEU A 95 -4.55 6.95 -14.02
CA LEU A 95 -5.49 6.63 -12.95
C LEU A 95 -5.49 7.64 -11.79
N PHE A 96 -4.40 8.38 -11.58
CA PHE A 96 -4.39 9.48 -10.61
C PHE A 96 -5.41 10.57 -10.94
N PHE A 97 -5.58 10.92 -12.22
CA PHE A 97 -6.53 11.95 -12.61
C PHE A 97 -7.98 11.47 -12.51
N ASP A 98 -8.25 10.19 -12.74
CA ASP A 98 -9.57 9.60 -12.45
C ASP A 98 -9.89 9.65 -10.95
N ILE A 99 -8.90 9.35 -10.08
CA ILE A 99 -9.04 9.52 -8.63
C ILE A 99 -9.26 10.99 -8.26
N ALA A 100 -8.48 11.91 -8.85
CA ALA A 100 -8.62 13.35 -8.60
C ALA A 100 -9.99 13.87 -9.04
N ASP A 101 -10.53 13.38 -10.16
CA ASP A 101 -11.88 13.69 -10.63
C ASP A 101 -12.95 13.15 -9.69
N ILE A 102 -12.80 11.91 -9.19
CA ILE A 102 -13.68 11.37 -8.14
C ILE A 102 -13.63 12.25 -6.89
N ILE A 103 -12.45 12.60 -6.37
CA ILE A 103 -12.29 13.50 -5.22
C ILE A 103 -12.98 14.85 -5.49
N ARG A 104 -12.83 15.40 -6.69
CA ARG A 104 -13.46 16.67 -7.08
C ARG A 104 -14.98 16.57 -7.04
N ARG A 105 -15.57 15.52 -7.62
CA ARG A 105 -17.03 15.31 -7.74
C ARG A 105 -17.70 15.06 -6.39
N THR A 106 -17.00 14.39 -5.48
CA THR A 106 -17.59 13.84 -4.23
C THR A 106 -17.17 14.57 -2.98
N GLN A 107 -16.01 15.24 -3.00
CA GLN A 107 -15.46 16.02 -1.89
C GLN A 107 -15.43 15.22 -0.57
N PRO A 108 -14.72 14.09 -0.48
CA PRO A 108 -14.61 13.34 0.77
C PRO A 108 -13.99 14.19 1.89
N LYS A 109 -14.33 13.88 3.15
CA LYS A 109 -13.73 14.56 4.31
C LYS A 109 -12.22 14.34 4.38
N ALA A 110 -11.76 13.15 4.01
CA ALA A 110 -10.34 12.81 3.96
C ALA A 110 -10.04 11.80 2.86
N PHE A 111 -8.77 11.65 2.52
CA PHE A 111 -8.30 10.58 1.66
C PHE A 111 -6.98 10.00 2.16
N MET A 112 -6.67 8.77 1.71
CA MET A 112 -5.33 8.20 1.78
C MET A 112 -4.99 7.55 0.43
N LEU A 113 -3.89 8.01 -0.17
CA LEU A 113 -3.33 7.43 -1.38
C LEU A 113 -2.04 6.69 -1.06
N GLU A 114 -1.84 5.53 -1.68
CA GLU A 114 -0.65 4.71 -1.56
C GLU A 114 0.00 4.50 -2.93
N ASN A 115 1.34 4.45 -2.97
CA ASN A 115 2.10 4.13 -4.18
C ASN A 115 3.50 3.58 -3.84
N VAL A 116 4.20 3.08 -4.85
CA VAL A 116 5.62 2.68 -4.74
C VAL A 116 6.52 3.88 -4.43
N ASP A 117 7.64 3.62 -3.76
CA ASP A 117 8.62 4.64 -3.38
C ASP A 117 9.29 5.32 -4.57
N ASN A 118 9.39 4.64 -5.71
CA ASN A 118 9.89 5.25 -6.94
C ASN A 118 9.12 6.50 -7.37
N LEU A 119 7.86 6.68 -6.93
CA LEU A 119 7.03 7.84 -7.24
C LEU A 119 7.73 9.17 -6.92
N ILE A 120 8.48 9.26 -5.81
CA ILE A 120 9.14 10.51 -5.40
C ILE A 120 10.28 10.93 -6.34
N SER A 121 10.89 9.97 -7.03
CA SER A 121 12.00 10.18 -7.97
C SER A 121 11.56 10.13 -9.43
N HIS A 122 10.32 9.71 -9.67
CA HIS A 122 9.76 9.49 -10.99
C HIS A 122 9.70 10.80 -11.79
N ASP A 123 10.12 10.74 -13.05
CA ASP A 123 10.27 11.92 -13.93
C ASP A 123 11.02 13.09 -13.24
N LYS A 124 12.14 12.77 -12.58
CA LYS A 124 12.96 13.72 -11.79
C LYS A 124 12.15 14.47 -10.71
N GLY A 125 11.13 13.81 -10.14
CA GLY A 125 10.24 14.35 -9.11
C GLY A 125 9.03 15.13 -9.67
N SER A 126 8.95 15.34 -10.99
CA SER A 126 7.85 16.11 -11.61
C SER A 126 6.48 15.47 -11.36
N THR A 127 6.40 14.13 -11.34
CA THR A 127 5.15 13.39 -11.11
C THR A 127 4.63 13.64 -9.70
N PHE A 128 5.47 13.47 -8.68
CA PHE A 128 5.06 13.68 -7.29
C PHE A 128 4.66 15.15 -7.02
N ASN A 129 5.42 16.11 -7.55
CA ASN A 129 5.07 17.54 -7.44
C ASN A 129 3.72 17.85 -8.07
N THR A 130 3.41 17.24 -9.22
CA THR A 130 2.10 17.42 -9.89
C THR A 130 0.97 16.86 -9.02
N ILE A 131 1.15 15.68 -8.42
CA ILE A 131 0.16 15.09 -7.51
C ILE A 131 -0.11 16.04 -6.34
N ILE A 132 0.93 16.51 -5.65
CA ILE A 132 0.75 17.40 -4.49
C ILE A 132 0.09 18.72 -4.90
N ASN A 133 0.48 19.32 -6.03
CA ASN A 133 -0.16 20.53 -6.55
C ASN A 133 -1.65 20.33 -6.82
N VAL A 134 -2.04 19.22 -7.46
CA VAL A 134 -3.45 18.92 -7.72
C VAL A 134 -4.22 18.75 -6.40
N LEU A 135 -3.69 17.97 -5.46
CA LEU A 135 -4.38 17.71 -4.19
C LEU A 135 -4.53 18.97 -3.33
N VAL A 136 -3.52 19.84 -3.31
CA VAL A 136 -3.49 21.02 -2.44
C VAL A 136 -4.13 22.24 -3.09
N ASN A 137 -3.74 22.58 -4.32
CA ASN A 137 -4.16 23.83 -4.96
C ASN A 137 -5.45 23.66 -5.77
N ASP A 138 -5.62 22.55 -6.48
CA ASP A 138 -6.78 22.35 -7.35
C ASP A 138 -7.97 21.76 -6.59
N LEU A 139 -7.72 20.88 -5.62
CA LEU A 139 -8.75 20.16 -4.85
C LEU A 139 -8.97 20.70 -3.43
N ASP A 140 -8.12 21.63 -2.96
CA ASP A 140 -8.24 22.31 -1.67
C ASP A 140 -8.20 21.37 -0.43
N TYR A 141 -7.22 20.46 -0.40
CA TYR A 141 -6.94 19.60 0.76
C TYR A 141 -5.65 20.02 1.48
N LYS A 142 -5.68 19.99 2.81
CA LYS A 142 -4.47 19.98 3.63
C LYS A 142 -3.86 18.58 3.57
N VAL A 143 -2.72 18.44 2.90
CA VAL A 143 -1.92 17.22 2.89
C VAL A 143 -0.93 17.24 4.05
N VAL A 144 -0.85 16.15 4.80
CA VAL A 144 0.09 15.99 5.93
C VAL A 144 1.52 16.05 5.42
N GLY A 145 2.37 16.90 6.01
CA GLY A 145 3.76 17.09 5.58
C GLY A 145 3.92 18.12 4.46
N VAL A 146 2.83 18.78 4.05
CA VAL A 146 2.85 19.86 3.05
C VAL A 146 2.47 21.18 3.71
N ARG A 147 3.35 22.17 3.55
CA ARG A 147 3.08 23.57 3.88
C ARG A 147 2.82 24.37 2.61
N GLN A 148 2.16 25.51 2.74
CA GLN A 148 2.06 26.47 1.65
C GLN A 148 2.92 27.68 1.99
N GLU A 149 3.74 28.12 1.05
CA GLU A 149 4.59 29.31 1.18
C GLU A 149 4.40 30.19 -0.07
N PRO A 150 4.45 31.52 0.04
CA PRO A 150 4.36 32.39 -1.14
C PRO A 150 5.61 32.21 -2.03
N ASP A 151 5.40 32.19 -3.34
CA ASP A 151 6.45 32.29 -4.35
C ASP A 151 6.88 33.76 -4.56
N GLU A 152 7.83 33.99 -5.47
CA GLU A 152 8.35 35.32 -5.80
C GLU A 152 7.28 36.30 -6.31
N ASN A 153 6.16 35.78 -6.80
CA ASN A 153 5.01 36.55 -7.29
C ASN A 153 3.86 36.63 -6.28
N GLY A 154 4.06 36.11 -5.05
CA GLY A 154 3.04 36.08 -4.01
C GLY A 154 2.01 34.95 -4.15
N ASN A 155 2.16 34.04 -5.10
CA ASN A 155 1.27 32.88 -5.23
C ASN A 155 1.66 31.80 -4.23
N MET A 156 0.68 31.19 -3.55
CA MET A 156 0.94 30.12 -2.59
C MET A 156 1.36 28.84 -3.33
N ARG A 157 2.56 28.32 -3.01
CA ARG A 157 3.08 27.06 -3.52
C ARG A 157 3.23 26.01 -2.42
N PRO A 158 2.95 24.73 -2.70
CA PRO A 158 3.27 23.62 -1.80
C PRO A 158 4.78 23.47 -1.58
N VAL A 159 5.19 23.35 -0.32
CA VAL A 159 6.57 23.08 0.12
C VAL A 159 6.56 21.85 1.03
N PHE A 160 7.40 20.86 0.71
CA PHE A 160 7.46 19.58 1.41
C PHE A 160 8.79 18.86 1.14
N ASP A 161 9.13 17.90 2.01
CA ASP A 161 10.19 16.92 1.74
C ASP A 161 9.57 15.63 1.18
N PRO A 162 9.85 15.23 -0.08
CA PRO A 162 9.32 13.99 -0.66
C PRO A 162 9.62 12.74 0.18
N ARG A 163 10.76 12.69 0.89
CA ARG A 163 11.11 11.53 1.72
C ARG A 163 10.22 11.39 2.96
N SER A 164 9.62 12.48 3.41
CA SER A 164 8.71 12.48 4.57
C SER A 164 7.43 11.66 4.34
N PHE A 165 7.12 11.29 3.08
CA PHE A 165 5.98 10.45 2.71
C PHE A 165 6.31 8.96 2.64
N ILE A 166 7.60 8.57 2.74
CA ILE A 166 8.02 7.17 2.60
C ILE A 166 7.93 6.44 3.94
N ARG A 167 7.30 5.27 3.94
CA ARG A 167 7.23 4.35 5.08
C ARG A 167 7.66 2.96 4.66
N ASN A 168 8.50 2.34 5.48
CA ASN A 168 9.05 1.03 5.18
C ASN A 168 8.40 -0.03 6.08
N SER A 169 7.88 -1.09 5.48
CA SER A 169 7.14 -2.16 6.15
C SER A 169 7.89 -2.77 7.35
N ARG A 170 9.23 -2.80 7.31
CA ARG A 170 10.08 -3.21 8.45
C ARG A 170 9.87 -2.43 9.74
N ASN A 171 9.41 -1.18 9.64
CA ASN A 171 9.10 -0.35 10.81
C ASN A 171 7.65 -0.57 11.31
N PHE A 172 6.86 -1.34 10.57
CA PHE A 172 5.44 -1.63 10.84
C PHE A 172 5.22 -3.11 11.19
N GLY A 173 6.23 -3.75 11.79
CA GLY A 173 6.07 -5.03 12.47
C GLY A 173 6.26 -6.28 11.63
N VAL A 174 6.56 -6.14 10.33
CA VAL A 174 6.88 -7.27 9.45
C VAL A 174 8.32 -7.15 8.94
N PRO A 175 9.12 -8.23 8.88
CA PRO A 175 10.54 -8.19 8.54
C PRO A 175 10.75 -8.15 7.02
N GLN A 176 10.31 -7.05 6.40
CA GLN A 176 10.43 -6.83 4.97
C GLN A 176 10.85 -5.40 4.66
N ASN A 177 11.94 -5.26 3.91
CA ASN A 177 12.33 -4.01 3.27
C ASN A 177 11.40 -3.72 2.09
N ARG A 178 10.34 -2.95 2.35
CA ARG A 178 9.32 -2.55 1.38
C ARG A 178 8.92 -1.10 1.68
N PRO A 179 9.66 -0.13 1.14
CA PRO A 179 9.29 1.29 1.18
C PRO A 179 8.07 1.55 0.27
N ARG A 180 7.15 2.39 0.76
CA ARG A 180 5.95 2.86 0.07
C ARG A 180 5.68 4.32 0.43
N VAL A 181 5.06 5.04 -0.49
CA VAL A 181 4.62 6.42 -0.31
C VAL A 181 3.17 6.41 0.16
N TYR A 182 2.90 7.17 1.23
CA TYR A 182 1.55 7.39 1.74
C TYR A 182 1.26 8.88 1.72
N ILE A 183 0.16 9.29 1.08
CA ILE A 183 -0.29 10.67 1.00
C ILE A 183 -1.66 10.75 1.68
N MET A 184 -1.79 11.58 2.70
CA MET A 184 -3.04 11.74 3.46
C MET A 184 -3.49 13.18 3.43
N GLY A 185 -4.74 13.41 3.05
CA GLY A 185 -5.32 14.75 2.94
C GLY A 185 -6.62 14.88 3.73
N PHE A 186 -6.87 16.09 4.22
CA PHE A 186 -8.09 16.49 4.92
C PHE A 186 -8.70 17.70 4.21
N SER A 187 -10.00 17.66 3.96
CA SER A 187 -10.69 18.68 3.16
C SER A 187 -10.80 20.01 3.92
N ARG A 188 -10.26 21.08 3.33
CA ARG A 188 -10.48 22.44 3.85
C ARG A 188 -11.94 22.86 3.70
N LYS A 189 -12.63 22.42 2.64
CA LYS A 189 -14.07 22.67 2.46
C LYS A 189 -14.91 22.13 3.62
N HIS A 190 -14.55 20.97 4.18
CA HIS A 190 -15.27 20.41 5.33
C HIS A 190 -14.86 21.04 6.65
N PHE A 191 -13.55 21.21 6.88
CA PHE A 191 -13.02 21.52 8.22
C PHE A 191 -12.50 22.96 8.38
N GLY A 192 -12.45 23.75 7.31
CA GLY A 192 -11.81 25.07 7.28
C GLY A 192 -10.36 25.01 7.73
N ASP A 193 -9.88 26.09 8.35
CA ASP A 193 -8.50 26.22 8.83
C ASP A 193 -8.19 25.33 10.05
N ALA A 194 -9.18 24.60 10.60
CA ALA A 194 -8.91 23.66 11.68
C ALA A 194 -7.92 22.56 11.27
N VAL A 195 -7.84 22.24 9.97
CA VAL A 195 -6.87 21.29 9.43
C VAL A 195 -5.41 21.73 9.62
N ASP A 196 -5.15 23.02 9.78
CA ASP A 196 -3.80 23.54 9.96
C ASP A 196 -3.24 23.27 11.37
N SER A 197 -4.11 22.88 12.31
CA SER A 197 -3.72 22.41 13.65
C SER A 197 -3.34 20.92 13.70
N LEU A 198 -3.53 20.19 12.61
CA LEU A 198 -3.21 18.76 12.55
C LEU A 198 -1.70 18.51 12.60
N PRO A 199 -1.26 17.34 13.10
CA PRO A 199 0.14 16.95 13.03
C PRO A 199 0.64 16.93 11.57
N ASP A 200 1.85 17.43 11.35
CA ASP A 200 2.44 17.55 10.01
C ASP A 200 3.30 16.33 9.60
N GLN A 201 3.17 15.20 10.32
CA GLN A 201 3.95 14.00 10.07
C GLN A 201 3.10 12.74 10.23
N LEU A 202 3.15 11.87 9.23
CA LEU A 202 2.54 10.54 9.30
C LEU A 202 3.34 9.62 10.24
N PRO A 203 2.69 8.62 10.89
CA PRO A 203 3.37 7.64 11.75
C PRO A 203 4.58 7.00 11.06
N GLU A 204 5.73 6.93 11.72
CA GLU A 204 6.96 6.38 11.12
C GLU A 204 7.21 4.90 11.42
N LYS A 205 6.59 4.42 12.50
CA LYS A 205 6.69 3.06 13.01
C LYS A 205 5.47 2.73 13.86
N ARG A 206 5.21 1.44 14.03
CA ARG A 206 4.30 0.96 15.07
C ARG A 206 5.06 0.70 16.38
N LYS A 207 4.32 0.60 17.50
CA LYS A 207 4.93 0.44 18.83
C LYS A 207 5.47 -0.97 19.10
N GLN A 208 4.70 -1.99 18.77
CA GLN A 208 5.06 -3.39 18.99
C GLN A 208 5.42 -4.04 17.65
N PRO A 209 6.32 -5.02 17.55
CA PRO A 209 6.47 -5.83 16.34
C PRO A 209 5.34 -6.87 16.19
N ILE A 210 5.08 -7.40 14.99
CA ILE A 210 4.24 -8.61 14.83
C ILE A 210 5.16 -9.82 14.84
N TYR A 211 6.25 -9.71 14.08
CA TYR A 211 7.34 -10.69 14.04
C TYR A 211 8.64 -10.01 14.46
N SER A 212 9.48 -10.73 15.18
CA SER A 212 10.79 -10.23 15.63
C SER A 212 11.75 -10.13 14.45
N ASN A 213 11.81 -11.16 13.61
CA ASN A 213 12.60 -11.19 12.39
C ASN A 213 11.99 -12.16 11.35
N LEU A 214 12.65 -12.32 10.20
CA LEU A 214 12.13 -13.15 9.10
C LEU A 214 11.94 -14.63 9.48
N ASN A 215 12.70 -15.17 10.43
CA ASN A 215 12.59 -16.58 10.81
C ASN A 215 11.23 -16.90 11.45
N ASP A 216 10.59 -15.94 12.14
CA ASP A 216 9.23 -16.12 12.70
C ASP A 216 8.16 -16.24 11.59
N VAL A 217 8.48 -15.74 10.39
CA VAL A 217 7.60 -15.75 9.23
C VAL A 217 7.75 -17.04 8.43
N LEU A 218 8.98 -17.53 8.31
CA LEU A 218 9.32 -18.69 7.49
C LEU A 218 8.72 -19.99 8.03
N GLU A 219 8.38 -20.88 7.12
CA GLU A 219 7.92 -22.24 7.40
C GLU A 219 9.11 -23.19 7.32
N THR A 220 9.20 -24.16 8.24
CA THR A 220 10.21 -25.22 8.15
C THR A 220 9.64 -26.42 7.43
N ASN A 221 10.49 -27.16 6.71
CA ASN A 221 10.09 -28.35 5.94
C ASN A 221 9.01 -28.04 4.89
N ALA A 222 9.23 -26.99 4.07
CA ALA A 222 8.28 -26.64 3.03
C ALA A 222 8.09 -27.77 2.00
N ASP A 223 7.00 -27.72 1.23
CA ASP A 223 6.75 -28.69 0.16
C ASP A 223 7.88 -28.70 -0.90
N ALA A 224 8.24 -29.89 -1.36
CA ALA A 224 9.32 -30.13 -2.33
C ALA A 224 9.17 -29.30 -3.63
N ALA A 225 7.95 -28.92 -4.02
CA ALA A 225 7.70 -28.08 -5.18
C ALA A 225 8.36 -26.69 -5.08
N PHE A 226 8.56 -26.15 -3.86
CA PHE A 226 9.16 -24.83 -3.64
C PHE A 226 10.70 -24.83 -3.69
N TYR A 227 11.34 -26.00 -3.56
CA TYR A 227 12.80 -26.12 -3.63
C TYR A 227 13.31 -25.87 -5.05
N LEU A 228 14.45 -25.20 -5.17
CA LEU A 228 15.04 -24.95 -6.49
C LEU A 228 15.63 -26.23 -7.08
N SER A 229 15.66 -26.34 -8.40
CA SER A 229 16.42 -27.41 -9.05
C SER A 229 17.91 -27.12 -8.99
N SER A 230 18.74 -28.16 -8.93
CA SER A 230 20.20 -28.06 -8.81
C SER A 230 20.81 -27.23 -9.95
N GLY A 231 20.36 -27.46 -11.19
CA GLY A 231 20.82 -26.68 -12.35
C GLY A 231 20.44 -25.20 -12.28
N TYR A 232 19.30 -24.87 -11.65
CA TYR A 232 18.90 -23.47 -11.48
C TYR A 232 19.71 -22.79 -10.38
N VAL A 233 19.97 -23.46 -9.26
CA VAL A 233 20.90 -22.96 -8.22
C VAL A 233 22.27 -22.66 -8.83
N GLU A 234 22.79 -23.55 -9.66
CA GLU A 234 24.08 -23.35 -10.34
C GLU A 234 24.05 -22.15 -11.30
N THR A 235 22.93 -21.96 -12.00
CA THR A 235 22.73 -20.78 -12.86
C THR A 235 22.76 -19.49 -12.04
N LEU A 236 22.14 -19.48 -10.86
CA LEU A 236 22.13 -18.32 -9.96
C LEU A 236 23.52 -18.02 -9.39
N LYS A 237 24.30 -19.05 -9.03
CA LYS A 237 25.70 -18.93 -8.60
C LYS A 237 26.57 -18.28 -9.69
N LYS A 238 26.56 -18.84 -10.90
CA LYS A 238 27.28 -18.28 -12.07
C LYS A 238 26.84 -16.86 -12.41
N HIS A 239 25.55 -16.55 -12.28
CA HIS A 239 25.04 -15.20 -12.49
C HIS A 239 25.61 -14.21 -11.47
N ARG A 240 25.60 -14.54 -10.18
CA ARG A 240 26.16 -13.70 -9.10
C ARG A 240 27.65 -13.44 -9.30
N GLU A 241 28.42 -14.46 -9.67
CA GLU A 241 29.86 -14.32 -9.96
C GLU A 241 30.14 -13.37 -11.13
N ARG A 242 29.40 -13.51 -12.24
CA ARG A 242 29.53 -12.62 -13.40
C ARG A 242 29.26 -11.15 -13.05
N HIS A 243 28.29 -10.87 -12.18
CA HIS A 243 27.99 -9.50 -11.75
C HIS A 243 29.04 -8.96 -10.77
N LYS A 244 29.50 -9.78 -9.82
CA LYS A 244 30.58 -9.42 -8.89
C LYS A 244 31.84 -9.00 -9.65
N ASN A 245 32.21 -9.75 -10.69
CA ASN A 245 33.38 -9.44 -11.54
C ASN A 245 33.23 -8.13 -12.35
N ARG A 246 32.00 -7.62 -12.51
CA ARG A 246 31.70 -6.32 -13.15
C ARG A 246 31.58 -5.16 -12.15
N GLY A 247 31.93 -5.38 -10.88
CA GLY A 247 31.80 -4.38 -9.82
C GLY A 247 30.36 -4.18 -9.31
N ASN A 248 29.41 -5.03 -9.72
CA ASN A 248 28.00 -4.92 -9.37
C ASN A 248 27.61 -5.98 -8.33
N GLY A 249 26.95 -5.57 -7.24
CA GLY A 249 26.43 -6.48 -6.19
C GLY A 249 25.11 -7.20 -6.55
N PHE A 250 24.82 -7.38 -7.84
CA PHE A 250 23.53 -7.92 -8.30
C PHE A 250 23.55 -9.46 -8.31
N GLY A 251 22.49 -10.10 -7.82
CA GLY A 251 22.40 -11.56 -7.73
C GLY A 251 21.32 -12.06 -6.77
N TYR A 252 21.23 -13.38 -6.65
CA TYR A 252 20.33 -14.03 -5.69
C TYR A 252 20.77 -13.76 -4.25
N MET A 253 19.84 -13.86 -3.31
CA MET A 253 20.11 -13.73 -1.88
C MET A 253 19.35 -14.80 -1.10
N ILE A 254 20.04 -15.40 -0.13
CA ILE A 254 19.44 -16.29 0.86
C ILE A 254 19.18 -15.42 2.10
N VAL A 255 17.93 -15.04 2.32
CA VAL A 255 17.57 -13.96 3.24
C VAL A 255 17.57 -14.38 4.72
N ASN A 256 17.60 -15.69 4.98
CA ASN A 256 17.75 -16.28 6.32
C ASN A 256 19.05 -17.10 6.43
N SER A 257 20.10 -16.73 5.70
CA SER A 257 21.42 -17.36 5.88
C SER A 257 21.79 -17.31 7.37
N PRO A 258 22.32 -18.40 7.96
CA PRO A 258 22.68 -18.45 9.39
C PRO A 258 23.64 -17.34 9.85
N GLU A 259 24.39 -16.75 8.91
CA GLU A 259 25.30 -15.61 9.14
C GLU A 259 24.58 -14.27 9.34
N ILE A 260 23.28 -14.18 9.03
CA ILE A 260 22.49 -12.94 9.11
C ILE A 260 21.87 -12.85 10.50
N GLU A 261 22.34 -11.89 11.31
CA GLU A 261 21.85 -11.66 12.67
C GLU A 261 20.37 -11.25 12.72
N ASN A 262 19.94 -10.37 11.79
CA ASN A 262 18.58 -9.85 11.73
C ASN A 262 17.96 -10.07 10.33
N PRO A 263 17.54 -11.30 10.01
CA PRO A 263 16.96 -11.65 8.72
C PRO A 263 15.77 -10.77 8.33
N CYS A 264 15.79 -10.29 7.08
CA CYS A 264 14.77 -9.41 6.52
C CYS A 264 14.64 -9.68 5.02
N SER A 265 13.40 -9.78 4.54
CA SER A 265 13.10 -9.99 3.12
C SER A 265 13.11 -8.68 2.35
N ASN A 266 13.12 -8.77 1.03
CA ASN A 266 12.98 -7.66 0.09
C ASN A 266 11.58 -7.69 -0.53
N ALA A 267 11.09 -6.53 -0.97
CA ALA A 267 9.83 -6.46 -1.70
C ALA A 267 9.81 -7.39 -2.93
N LEU A 268 8.71 -8.11 -3.09
CA LEU A 268 8.44 -8.86 -4.32
C LEU A 268 8.03 -7.88 -5.43
N LEU A 269 8.62 -8.02 -6.62
CA LEU A 269 8.27 -7.23 -7.80
C LEU A 269 7.04 -7.83 -8.50
N ALA A 270 6.14 -6.97 -8.97
CA ALA A 270 4.86 -7.32 -9.58
C ALA A 270 4.95 -8.27 -10.78
N THR A 271 6.08 -8.27 -11.49
CA THR A 271 6.34 -9.13 -12.67
C THR A 271 6.80 -10.54 -12.30
N GLY A 272 6.93 -10.85 -11.01
CA GLY A 272 7.22 -12.20 -10.51
C GLY A 272 8.63 -12.75 -10.82
N GLY A 273 9.44 -12.06 -11.62
CA GLY A 273 10.71 -12.58 -12.15
C GLY A 273 12.01 -12.01 -11.56
N SER A 274 12.01 -10.83 -10.94
CA SER A 274 13.27 -10.20 -10.44
C SER A 274 13.28 -9.92 -8.93
N GLY A 275 12.31 -10.45 -8.19
CA GLY A 275 12.22 -10.34 -6.74
C GLY A 275 12.29 -11.67 -5.97
N LYS A 276 12.04 -12.81 -6.62
CA LYS A 276 11.97 -14.11 -5.92
C LYS A 276 13.36 -14.62 -5.56
N GLU A 277 14.30 -14.50 -6.48
CA GLU A 277 15.70 -14.89 -6.33
C GLU A 277 16.43 -14.03 -5.29
N ARG A 278 15.91 -12.84 -5.00
CA ARG A 278 16.39 -11.93 -3.95
C ARG A 278 15.84 -12.28 -2.56
N ASN A 279 15.04 -13.34 -2.47
CA ASN A 279 14.32 -13.79 -1.30
C ASN A 279 14.32 -15.32 -1.19
N LEU A 280 15.45 -15.95 -1.54
CA LEU A 280 15.58 -17.40 -1.35
C LEU A 280 15.75 -17.73 0.13
N VAL A 281 15.33 -18.93 0.50
CA VAL A 281 15.33 -19.42 1.88
C VAL A 281 16.22 -20.65 1.96
N TYR A 282 17.00 -20.71 3.03
CA TYR A 282 17.70 -21.89 3.48
C TYR A 282 16.77 -22.69 4.40
N ASP A 283 16.39 -23.89 3.96
CA ASP A 283 15.51 -24.84 4.64
C ASP A 283 16.03 -26.26 4.36
N PRO A 284 17.13 -26.69 5.02
CA PRO A 284 17.76 -27.97 4.72
C PRO A 284 16.83 -29.14 5.04
N GLN A 285 16.57 -29.99 4.05
CA GLN A 285 15.72 -31.16 4.19
C GLN A 285 16.30 -32.35 3.40
N GLU A 286 16.86 -33.33 4.11
CA GLU A 286 17.54 -34.48 3.51
C GLU A 286 16.61 -35.30 2.59
N SER A 287 15.34 -35.43 2.96
CA SER A 287 14.34 -36.18 2.18
C SER A 287 14.00 -35.55 0.83
N VAL A 288 14.36 -34.29 0.61
CA VAL A 288 14.04 -33.54 -0.62
C VAL A 288 15.19 -33.50 -1.61
N ALA A 289 16.42 -33.64 -1.13
CA ALA A 289 17.62 -33.60 -1.96
C ALA A 289 17.56 -34.68 -3.07
N GLY A 290 17.78 -34.29 -4.32
CA GLY A 290 17.80 -35.22 -5.44
C GLY A 290 16.43 -35.72 -5.93
N MET A 291 15.31 -35.31 -5.32
CA MET A 291 13.98 -35.66 -5.83
C MET A 291 13.77 -35.09 -7.25
N ILE A 292 13.02 -35.84 -8.07
CA ILE A 292 12.58 -35.39 -9.39
C ILE A 292 11.14 -34.91 -9.26
N VAL A 293 10.93 -33.61 -9.49
CA VAL A 293 9.61 -32.97 -9.38
C VAL A 293 9.13 -32.56 -10.78
N PRO A 294 7.87 -32.84 -11.15
CA PRO A 294 7.28 -32.39 -12.41
C PRO A 294 7.47 -30.89 -12.65
N GLY A 295 7.84 -30.52 -13.88
CA GLY A 295 8.09 -29.13 -14.27
C GLY A 295 9.50 -28.61 -14.01
N LYS A 296 10.38 -29.37 -13.32
CA LYS A 296 11.80 -29.01 -13.14
C LYS A 296 12.69 -29.82 -14.06
N LYS A 297 13.65 -29.15 -14.71
CA LYS A 297 14.57 -29.78 -15.68
C LYS A 297 15.66 -30.65 -15.05
N THR A 298 15.99 -30.39 -13.79
CA THR A 298 17.02 -31.09 -13.02
C THR A 298 16.48 -31.45 -11.65
N PRO A 299 17.07 -32.46 -10.96
CA PRO A 299 16.69 -32.82 -9.60
C PRO A 299 16.74 -31.64 -8.64
N LEU A 300 16.04 -31.72 -7.52
CA LEU A 300 16.12 -30.72 -6.47
C LEU A 300 17.53 -30.60 -5.90
N ASN A 301 17.91 -29.38 -5.52
CA ASN A 301 19.21 -29.09 -4.95
C ASN A 301 19.39 -29.72 -3.57
N ASP A 302 20.63 -30.13 -3.27
CA ASP A 302 21.08 -30.66 -1.98
C ASP A 302 21.43 -29.56 -0.96
N ALA A 303 21.55 -28.31 -1.41
CA ALA A 303 21.87 -27.17 -0.57
C ALA A 303 20.69 -26.65 0.28
N GLY A 304 19.50 -27.27 0.18
CA GLY A 304 18.32 -26.86 0.96
C GLY A 304 17.76 -25.49 0.55
N ILE A 305 17.99 -25.04 -0.68
CA ILE A 305 17.59 -23.71 -1.14
C ILE A 305 16.19 -23.78 -1.77
N ARG A 306 15.27 -22.97 -1.27
CA ARG A 306 13.90 -22.87 -1.79
C ARG A 306 13.45 -21.44 -2.01
N MET A 307 12.35 -21.29 -2.74
CA MET A 307 11.60 -20.04 -2.77
C MET A 307 10.75 -19.90 -1.52
N MET A 308 10.42 -18.66 -1.15
CA MET A 308 9.38 -18.39 -0.17
C MET A 308 8.00 -18.87 -0.67
N THR A 309 7.19 -19.46 0.20
CA THR A 309 5.82 -19.93 -0.08
C THR A 309 4.83 -18.77 -0.14
N PRO A 310 3.69 -18.89 -0.84
CA PRO A 310 2.65 -17.86 -0.82
C PRO A 310 2.17 -17.53 0.60
N ARG A 311 2.13 -18.51 1.50
CA ARG A 311 1.74 -18.30 2.89
C ARG A 311 2.71 -17.39 3.64
N GLU A 312 4.03 -17.58 3.43
CA GLU A 312 5.05 -16.69 4.00
C GLU A 312 4.92 -15.25 3.47
N TRP A 313 4.62 -15.06 2.17
CA TRP A 313 4.31 -13.73 1.63
C TRP A 313 3.04 -13.13 2.21
N GLY A 314 2.00 -13.95 2.42
CA GLY A 314 0.77 -13.55 3.10
C GLY A 314 1.03 -13.05 4.52
N LYS A 315 1.91 -13.71 5.28
CA LYS A 315 2.37 -13.24 6.60
C LYS A 315 3.12 -11.91 6.50
N LEU A 316 4.02 -11.76 5.53
CA LEU A 316 4.78 -10.51 5.33
C LEU A 316 3.89 -9.32 4.97
N GLN A 317 2.77 -9.52 4.29
CA GLN A 317 1.80 -8.44 4.01
C GLN A 317 0.75 -8.28 5.13
N GLY A 318 0.77 -9.16 6.13
CA GLY A 318 -0.15 -9.14 7.27
C GLY A 318 -1.55 -9.69 6.96
N PHE A 319 -1.73 -10.44 5.87
CA PHE A 319 -2.98 -11.15 5.58
C PHE A 319 -3.11 -12.41 6.43
N VAL A 320 -2.03 -13.19 6.49
CA VAL A 320 -1.93 -14.43 7.30
C VAL A 320 -1.34 -14.07 8.66
N GLY A 321 -1.91 -14.59 9.74
CA GLY A 321 -1.40 -14.45 11.11
C GLY A 321 -1.55 -13.04 11.71
N TYR A 322 -2.31 -12.14 11.06
CA TYR A 322 -2.56 -10.80 11.58
C TYR A 322 -3.92 -10.26 11.19
N GLY A 323 -4.09 -9.90 9.92
CA GLY A 323 -5.21 -9.10 9.46
C GLY A 323 -6.55 -9.81 9.65
N PHE A 324 -6.60 -11.12 9.44
CA PHE A 324 -7.82 -11.92 9.53
C PHE A 324 -7.86 -12.82 10.77
N MET A 325 -7.15 -12.42 11.83
CA MET A 325 -7.25 -13.10 13.13
C MET A 325 -8.59 -12.78 13.79
N GLU A 326 -9.37 -13.81 14.10
CA GLU A 326 -10.64 -13.70 14.82
C GLU A 326 -10.66 -14.74 15.95
N ASN A 327 -10.86 -14.28 17.19
CA ASN A 327 -10.87 -15.13 18.39
C ASN A 327 -9.64 -16.07 18.52
N GLY A 328 -8.47 -15.62 18.04
CA GLY A 328 -7.23 -16.38 18.08
C GLY A 328 -7.00 -17.32 16.89
N GLU A 329 -7.94 -17.39 15.95
CA GLU A 329 -7.84 -18.22 14.74
C GLU A 329 -7.63 -17.37 13.50
N ASP A 330 -6.77 -17.82 12.59
CA ASP A 330 -6.54 -17.16 11.31
C ASP A 330 -7.61 -17.58 10.30
N ARG A 331 -8.45 -16.64 9.88
CA ARG A 331 -9.54 -16.87 8.91
C ARG A 331 -9.13 -16.55 7.48
N PHE A 332 -7.90 -16.10 7.23
CA PHE A 332 -7.45 -15.84 5.88
C PHE A 332 -7.38 -17.12 5.05
N SER A 333 -7.96 -17.07 3.86
CA SER A 333 -7.77 -18.08 2.82
C SER A 333 -7.84 -17.43 1.45
N LEU A 334 -7.16 -18.03 0.47
CA LEU A 334 -7.36 -17.70 -0.94
C LEU A 334 -8.51 -18.54 -1.48
N PRO A 335 -9.29 -18.04 -2.45
CA PRO A 335 -10.35 -18.84 -3.06
C PRO A 335 -9.76 -20.02 -3.85
N ASP A 336 -10.59 -21.06 -4.00
CA ASP A 336 -10.23 -22.24 -4.79
C ASP A 336 -9.85 -21.85 -6.23
N GLY A 337 -8.82 -22.50 -6.76
CA GLY A 337 -8.33 -22.25 -8.13
C GLY A 337 -7.34 -21.10 -8.28
N ILE A 338 -7.00 -20.37 -7.21
CA ILE A 338 -5.89 -19.42 -7.24
C ILE A 338 -4.55 -20.18 -7.28
N SER A 339 -3.84 -20.06 -8.41
CA SER A 339 -2.51 -20.65 -8.54
C SER A 339 -1.47 -19.92 -7.70
N ASN A 340 -0.36 -20.59 -7.37
CA ASN A 340 0.78 -19.95 -6.70
C ASN A 340 1.27 -18.70 -7.45
N ALA A 341 1.27 -18.71 -8.79
CA ALA A 341 1.65 -17.55 -9.59
C ALA A 341 0.73 -16.34 -9.33
N GLN A 342 -0.58 -16.56 -9.23
CA GLN A 342 -1.53 -15.51 -8.90
C GLN A 342 -1.41 -15.08 -7.44
N ALA A 343 -1.21 -16.00 -6.50
CA ALA A 343 -0.97 -15.66 -5.10
C ALA A 343 0.26 -14.76 -4.93
N TYR A 344 1.38 -15.09 -5.59
CA TYR A 344 2.58 -14.23 -5.61
C TYR A 344 2.29 -12.86 -6.21
N LYS A 345 1.52 -12.76 -7.30
CA LYS A 345 1.13 -11.48 -7.91
C LYS A 345 0.31 -10.64 -6.92
N GLN A 346 -0.69 -11.24 -6.29
CA GLN A 346 -1.58 -10.58 -5.34
C GLN A 346 -0.82 -10.05 -4.12
N PHE A 347 -0.03 -10.89 -3.43
CA PHE A 347 0.77 -10.43 -2.28
C PHE A 347 1.90 -9.48 -2.68
N GLY A 348 2.48 -9.64 -3.88
CA GLY A 348 3.51 -8.74 -4.40
C GLY A 348 2.99 -7.32 -4.64
N ASN A 349 1.72 -7.19 -5.05
CA ASN A 349 1.04 -5.92 -5.30
C ASN A 349 0.33 -5.34 -4.07
N ALA A 350 -0.02 -6.17 -3.09
CA ALA A 350 -0.71 -5.72 -1.89
C ALA A 350 0.14 -4.74 -1.05
N VAL A 351 -0.55 -3.88 -0.30
CA VAL A 351 0.08 -3.08 0.76
C VAL A 351 0.20 -3.91 2.05
N THR A 352 1.13 -3.51 2.92
CA THR A 352 1.31 -4.09 4.25
C THR A 352 0.20 -3.62 5.19
N ILE A 353 -0.72 -4.52 5.57
CA ILE A 353 -1.88 -4.23 6.45
C ILE A 353 -1.47 -3.51 7.75
N PRO A 354 -0.45 -3.97 8.49
CA PRO A 354 0.01 -3.29 9.71
C PRO A 354 0.44 -1.83 9.52
N ALA A 355 0.99 -1.49 8.35
CA ALA A 355 1.38 -0.11 8.06
C ALA A 355 0.13 0.75 7.82
N VAL A 356 -0.83 0.24 7.05
CA VAL A 356 -2.11 0.91 6.82
C VAL A 356 -2.89 1.12 8.11
N GLU A 357 -2.91 0.13 9.01
CA GLU A 357 -3.61 0.25 10.28
C GLU A 357 -3.09 1.42 11.12
N GLU A 358 -1.77 1.64 11.16
CA GLU A 358 -1.21 2.81 11.86
C GLU A 358 -1.59 4.13 11.16
N MET A 359 -1.63 4.16 9.82
CA MET A 359 -2.14 5.32 9.07
C MET A 359 -3.62 5.58 9.38
N ALA A 360 -4.44 4.54 9.44
CA ALA A 360 -5.86 4.64 9.75
C ALA A 360 -6.10 5.11 11.19
N LYS A 361 -5.34 4.62 12.17
CA LYS A 361 -5.37 5.11 13.56
C LYS A 361 -5.01 6.59 13.64
N PHE A 362 -4.02 7.03 12.87
CA PHE A 362 -3.66 8.44 12.77
C PHE A 362 -4.79 9.27 12.17
N MET A 363 -5.34 8.87 11.02
CA MET A 363 -6.46 9.56 10.38
C MET A 363 -7.67 9.66 11.32
N LYS A 364 -8.01 8.56 11.99
CA LYS A 364 -9.08 8.49 12.99
C LYS A 364 -8.88 9.52 14.10
N LYS A 365 -7.67 9.66 14.62
CA LYS A 365 -7.35 10.66 15.66
C LYS A 365 -7.55 12.08 15.12
N CYS A 366 -7.07 12.36 13.90
CA CYS A 366 -7.25 13.66 13.25
C CYS A 366 -8.73 13.99 13.04
N LEU A 367 -9.52 13.08 12.45
CA LEU A 367 -10.96 13.27 12.22
C LEU A 367 -11.71 13.50 13.54
N LYS A 368 -11.43 12.73 14.59
CA LYS A 368 -12.05 12.93 15.92
C LYS A 368 -11.75 14.32 16.50
N ASN A 369 -10.57 14.87 16.26
CA ASN A 369 -10.22 16.21 16.72
C ASN A 369 -10.95 17.29 15.92
N LEU A 370 -10.93 17.20 14.59
CA LEU A 370 -11.60 18.15 13.71
C LEU A 370 -13.12 18.20 13.95
N GLU A 371 -13.76 17.04 14.11
CA GLU A 371 -15.21 16.96 14.40
C GLU A 371 -15.57 17.52 15.78
N LYS A 372 -14.65 17.47 16.77
CA LYS A 372 -14.84 18.12 18.07
C LYS A 372 -14.76 19.64 17.95
N ASP A 373 -13.79 20.15 17.21
CA ASP A 373 -13.61 21.60 17.02
C ASP A 373 -14.82 22.21 16.32
N GLN A 374 -15.40 21.52 15.33
CA GLN A 374 -16.64 21.94 14.68
C GLN A 374 -17.83 21.96 15.63
N LYS A 375 -17.94 20.99 16.55
CA LYS A 375 -19.01 20.96 17.56
C LYS A 375 -18.88 22.09 18.57
N ASN A 376 -17.66 22.38 19.03
CA ASN A 376 -17.40 23.48 19.96
C ASN A 376 -17.76 24.84 19.32
N LYS A 377 -17.33 25.09 18.07
CA LYS A 377 -17.70 26.32 17.35
C LYS A 377 -19.22 26.50 17.17
N LYS A 378 -19.97 25.41 16.94
CA LYS A 378 -21.44 25.44 16.85
C LYS A 378 -22.10 25.67 18.23
N GLY A 379 -21.54 25.11 19.29
CA GLY A 379 -22.03 25.29 20.66
C GLY A 379 -21.87 26.73 21.16
N ASP A 380 -20.73 27.36 20.88
CA ASP A 380 -20.46 28.75 21.27
C ASP A 380 -21.36 29.74 20.49
N ALA A 381 -21.59 29.51 19.20
CA ALA A 381 -22.51 30.32 18.38
C ALA A 381 -23.97 30.21 18.84
N GLY A 382 -24.40 29.05 19.34
CA GLY A 382 -25.75 28.86 19.90
C GLY A 382 -25.96 29.51 21.27
N ASN A 383 -24.88 29.82 22.00
CA ASN A 383 -24.94 30.44 23.32
C ASN A 383 -24.88 31.98 23.24
N THR A 384 -24.23 32.54 22.23
CA THR A 384 -24.24 33.99 21.96
C THR A 384 -25.60 34.50 21.48
N ASP A 385 -26.36 33.70 20.73
CA ASP A 385 -27.72 34.07 20.32
C ASP A 385 -28.75 33.99 21.46
N ARG A 386 -28.53 33.13 22.48
CA ARG A 386 -29.40 33.08 23.68
C ARG A 386 -29.18 34.25 24.63
N ASN A 387 -27.98 34.84 24.64
CA ASN A 387 -27.66 36.01 25.46
C ASN A 387 -27.94 37.36 24.77
N ARG A 388 -28.34 37.36 23.49
CA ARG A 388 -28.83 38.58 22.80
C ARG A 388 -30.36 38.73 22.85
N ASN A 389 -31.08 37.71 23.31
CA ASN A 389 -32.54 37.70 23.48
C ASN A 389 -32.96 37.71 24.96
N ARG A 390 -32.13 38.27 25.86
CA ARG A 390 -32.47 38.49 27.27
C ARG A 390 -32.29 39.94 27.66
#